data_AF-A0AAN7D0X9-F1
#
_entry.id   AF-A0AAN7D0X9-F1
#
_cell.length_a   1.000
_cell.length_b   1.000
_cell.length_c   1.000
_cell.angle_alpha   90.00
_cell.angle_beta   90.00
_cell.angle_gamma   90.00
#
_symmetry.space_group_name_H-M   'P 1'
#
loop_
_entity.id
_entity.type
_entity.pdbx_description
1 polymer ?
#
loop_
_entity_poly.entity_id
_entity_poly.type
_entity_poly.pdbx_seq_one_letter_code
_entity_poly.pdbx_strand_id
1 'polypeptide(L)'
;MSYFRITLHRSAIGLPKRTRGVLAALGLHRRGQLVFHPVSAQFAGMIMKVKELVKVEEVDRPLTKREVHEQRRPDPGFWVESVGSFERQRQHLEGGKGGEAGAEGEVRL
;
A
#
# COMPACT_ATOMS: atom_id res chain seq x y z
N MET A 1 18.74 -4.67 12.07
CA MET A 1 19.28 -3.51 11.32
C MET A 1 18.16 -2.49 11.30
N SER A 2 18.40 -1.27 11.79
CA SER A 2 17.34 -0.27 11.95
C SER A 2 17.10 0.54 10.67
N TYR A 3 15.94 1.21 10.63
CA TYR A 3 15.47 2.02 9.51
C TYR A 3 15.05 3.42 10.00
N PHE A 4 15.29 4.43 9.17
CA PHE A 4 14.68 5.74 9.33
C PHE A 4 13.27 5.73 8.74
N ARG A 5 12.27 5.97 9.58
CA ARG A 5 10.93 6.37 9.15
C ARG A 5 10.92 7.89 9.00
N ILE A 6 10.90 8.34 7.75
CA ILE A 6 10.97 9.77 7.41
C ILE A 6 9.61 10.23 6.93
N THR A 7 9.06 11.28 7.55
CA THR A 7 7.80 11.90 7.14
C THR A 7 8.03 13.34 6.73
N LEU A 8 7.53 13.76 5.57
CA LEU A 8 7.58 15.18 5.16
C LEU A 8 6.54 15.98 5.93
N HIS A 9 6.97 16.70 6.97
CA HIS A 9 6.09 17.47 7.85
C HIS A 9 5.74 18.84 7.26
N ARG A 10 6.72 19.53 6.65
CA ARG A 10 6.53 20.84 6.01
C ARG A 10 6.77 20.81 4.50
N SER A 11 6.09 21.70 3.78
CA SER A 11 6.21 21.82 2.33
C SER A 11 7.54 22.47 1.92
N ALA A 12 8.05 22.13 0.74
CA ALA A 12 9.21 22.78 0.11
C ALA A 12 8.83 23.90 -0.88
N ILE A 13 7.62 24.45 -0.74
CA ILE A 13 7.19 25.63 -1.48
C ILE A 13 8.10 26.82 -1.14
N GLY A 14 8.47 27.61 -2.14
CA GLY A 14 9.40 28.74 -1.98
C GLY A 14 10.86 28.36 -1.68
N LEU A 15 11.20 27.07 -1.53
CA LEU A 15 12.58 26.64 -1.28
C LEU A 15 13.38 26.42 -2.56
N PRO A 16 14.72 26.55 -2.51
CA PRO A 16 15.61 26.33 -3.66
C PRO A 16 15.47 24.93 -4.28
N LYS A 17 15.78 24.83 -5.58
CA LYS A 17 15.77 23.56 -6.34
C LYS A 17 16.63 22.48 -5.69
N ARG A 18 17.74 22.85 -5.04
CA ARG A 18 18.63 21.92 -4.32
C ARG A 18 17.92 21.18 -3.19
N THR A 19 17.15 21.90 -2.36
CA THR A 19 16.37 21.30 -1.26
C THR A 19 15.29 20.36 -1.81
N ARG A 20 14.59 20.78 -2.87
CA ARG A 20 13.61 19.94 -3.57
C ARG A 20 14.25 18.68 -4.16
N GLY A 21 15.46 18.78 -4.69
CA GLY A 21 16.22 17.65 -5.21
C GLY A 21 16.56 16.62 -4.13
N VAL A 22 16.94 17.06 -2.93
CA VAL A 22 17.20 16.14 -1.80
C VAL A 22 15.92 15.42 -1.37
N LEU A 23 14.78 16.13 -1.28
CA LEU A 23 13.50 15.50 -0.96
C LEU A 23 13.06 14.49 -2.02
N ALA A 24 13.25 14.81 -3.30
CA ALA A 24 12.96 13.90 -4.40
C ALA A 24 13.85 12.64 -4.35
N ALA A 25 15.14 12.80 -4.03
CA ALA A 25 16.07 11.67 -3.87
C ALA A 25 15.70 10.77 -2.67
N LEU A 26 15.14 11.35 -1.60
CA LEU A 26 14.57 10.58 -0.48
C LEU A 26 13.23 9.92 -0.83
N GLY A 27 12.59 10.27 -1.94
CA GLY A 27 11.27 9.76 -2.35
C GLY A 27 10.08 10.52 -1.74
N LEU A 28 10.30 11.73 -1.22
CA LEU A 28 9.28 12.57 -0.60
C LEU A 28 8.76 13.61 -1.59
N HIS A 29 7.56 13.37 -2.14
CA HIS A 29 6.94 14.23 -3.16
C HIS A 29 5.80 15.09 -2.62
N ARG A 30 5.05 14.59 -1.63
CA ARG A 30 3.87 15.27 -1.06
C ARG A 30 3.96 15.37 0.47
N ARG A 31 3.40 16.43 1.04
CA ARG A 31 3.36 16.62 2.50
C ARG A 31 2.56 15.48 3.16
N GLY A 32 3.02 15.01 4.32
CA GLY A 32 2.44 13.87 5.03
C GLY A 32 2.80 12.50 4.46
N GLN A 33 3.54 12.46 3.33
CA GLN A 33 4.10 11.23 2.82
C GLN A 33 5.19 10.71 3.76
N LEU A 34 5.24 9.40 3.91
CA LEU A 34 6.30 8.70 4.63
C LEU A 34 7.06 7.75 3.71
N VAL A 35 8.34 7.56 4.03
CA VAL A 35 9.27 6.64 3.37
C VAL A 35 10.16 5.98 4.42
N PHE A 36 10.67 4.80 4.10
CA PHE A 36 11.59 4.06 4.95
C PHE A 36 12.92 3.87 4.21
N HIS A 37 14.02 4.18 4.90
CA HIS A 37 15.38 3.95 4.39
C HIS A 37 16.21 3.26 5.46
N PRO A 38 17.16 2.38 5.10
CA PRO A 38 18.05 1.77 6.08
C PRO A 38 18.91 2.84 6.76
N VAL A 39 19.25 2.62 8.03
CA VAL A 39 20.16 3.54 8.74
C VAL A 39 21.55 3.45 8.12
N SER A 40 21.94 4.52 7.41
CA SER A 40 23.26 4.68 6.82
C SER A 40 23.70 6.15 6.85
N ALA A 41 25.01 6.40 6.83
CA ALA A 41 25.56 7.76 6.82
C ALA A 41 25.09 8.59 5.61
N GLN A 42 24.86 7.94 4.46
CA GLN A 42 24.35 8.59 3.26
C GLN A 42 22.93 9.16 3.49
N PHE A 43 22.02 8.35 4.02
CA PHE A 43 20.66 8.80 4.32
C PHE A 43 20.64 9.83 5.45
N ALA A 44 21.46 9.65 6.49
CA ALA A 44 21.60 10.62 7.57
C ALA A 44 22.05 11.99 7.03
N GLY A 45 23.06 12.03 6.15
CA GLY A 45 23.52 13.28 5.53
C GLY A 45 22.46 13.96 4.64
N MET A 46 21.63 13.18 3.94
CA MET A 46 20.50 13.72 3.19
C MET A 46 19.42 14.30 4.10
N ILE A 47 19.06 13.57 5.16
CA ILE A 47 18.09 14.01 6.18
C ILE A 47 18.56 15.33 6.81
N MET A 48 19.83 15.44 7.18
CA MET A 48 20.37 16.64 7.83
C MET A 48 20.28 17.91 6.96
N LYS A 49 20.28 17.77 5.63
CA LYS A 49 20.08 18.89 4.70
C LYS A 49 18.63 19.40 4.64
N VAL A 50 17.67 18.62 5.14
CA VAL A 50 16.23 18.92 5.09
C VAL A 50 15.55 18.75 6.47
N LYS A 51 16.32 18.80 7.55
CA LYS A 51 15.88 18.51 8.93
C LYS A 51 14.73 19.39 9.41
N GLU A 52 14.59 20.59 8.86
CA GLU A 52 13.53 21.55 9.19
C GLU A 52 12.20 21.22 8.51
N LEU A 53 12.20 20.28 7.55
CA LEU A 53 11.03 19.86 6.77
C LEU A 53 10.53 18.48 7.14
N VAL A 54 11.39 17.62 7.70
CA VAL A 54 11.09 16.21 7.94
C VAL A 54 10.98 15.90 9.44
N LYS A 55 10.14 14.91 9.77
CA LYS A 55 10.15 14.22 11.05
C LYS A 55 10.78 12.86 10.85
N VAL A 56 11.72 12.47 11.72
CA VAL A 56 12.44 11.20 11.63
C VAL A 56 12.25 10.41 12.91
N GLU A 57 11.95 9.13 12.75
CA GLU A 57 11.83 8.16 13.83
C GLU A 57 12.66 6.93 13.44
N GLU A 58 13.41 6.36 14.39
CA GLU A 58 14.10 5.09 14.17
C GLU A 58 13.15 3.93 14.44
N VAL A 59 13.13 2.94 13.55
CA VAL A 59 12.27 1.75 13.63
C VAL A 59 13.03 0.48 13.28
N ASP A 60 12.64 -0.65 13.86
CA ASP A 60 13.33 -1.92 13.64
C ASP A 60 13.11 -2.49 12.22
N ARG A 61 11.95 -2.22 11.63
CA ARG A 61 11.59 -2.71 10.29
C ARG A 61 10.84 -1.66 9.47
N PRO A 62 10.98 -1.68 8.12
CA PRO A 62 10.19 -0.85 7.25
C PRO A 62 8.78 -1.43 7.11
N LEU A 63 7.77 -0.57 7.02
CA LEU A 63 6.41 -0.99 6.68
C LEU A 63 6.18 -0.84 5.18
N THR A 64 5.47 -1.80 4.59
CA THR A 64 4.97 -1.71 3.22
C THR A 64 3.85 -0.66 3.11
N LYS A 65 3.62 -0.16 1.89
CA LYS A 65 2.53 0.81 1.64
C LYS A 65 1.16 0.28 2.06
N ARG A 66 0.93 -1.04 1.94
CA ARG A 66 -0.33 -1.69 2.36
C ARG A 66 -0.45 -1.72 3.88
N GLU A 67 0.59 -2.13 4.60
CA GLU A 67 0.59 -2.12 6.07
C GLU A 67 0.37 -0.71 6.64
N VAL A 68 1.03 0.29 6.05
CA VAL A 68 0.85 1.70 6.42
C VAL A 68 -0.59 2.16 6.19
N HIS A 69 -1.21 1.73 5.10
CA HIS A 69 -2.60 2.06 4.80
C HIS A 69 -3.55 1.37 5.78
N GLU A 70 -3.35 0.09 6.03
CA GLU A 70 -4.15 -0.70 6.96
C GLU A 70 -4.09 -0.16 8.39
N GLN A 71 -2.90 0.26 8.85
CA GLN A 71 -2.74 0.87 10.18
C GLN A 71 -3.53 2.18 10.34
N ARG A 72 -3.85 2.86 9.24
CA ARG A 72 -4.66 4.08 9.24
C ARG A 72 -6.14 3.80 9.00
N ARG A 73 -6.51 2.58 8.64
CA ARG A 73 -7.87 2.21 8.32
C ARG A 73 -8.65 2.08 9.63
N PRO A 74 -9.72 2.86 9.84
CA PRO A 74 -10.59 2.67 10.99
C PRO A 74 -11.36 1.34 10.85
N ASP A 75 -11.88 0.85 11.98
CA ASP A 75 -12.86 -0.24 11.95
C ASP A 75 -14.07 0.23 11.12
N PRO A 76 -14.51 -0.56 10.13
CA PRO A 76 -15.70 -0.25 9.33
C PRO A 76 -16.95 0.05 10.17
N GLY A 77 -17.10 -0.58 11.35
CA GLY A 77 -18.26 -0.37 12.22
C GLY A 77 -19.57 -0.98 11.71
N PHE A 78 -19.53 -1.79 10.65
CA PHE A 78 -20.65 -2.57 10.13
C PHE A 78 -20.16 -3.94 9.67
N TRP A 79 -21.03 -4.94 9.71
CA TRP A 79 -20.82 -6.24 9.09
C TRP A 79 -21.90 -6.48 8.02
N VAL A 80 -21.55 -7.17 6.94
CA VAL A 80 -22.50 -7.53 5.88
C VAL A 80 -23.02 -8.94 6.18
N GLU A 81 -24.29 -9.05 6.58
CA GLU A 81 -24.89 -10.32 7.05
C GLU A 81 -25.10 -11.35 5.94
N SER A 82 -25.47 -10.89 4.74
CA SER A 82 -25.54 -11.72 3.54
C SER A 82 -25.69 -10.80 2.33
N VAL A 83 -24.83 -10.96 1.32
CA VAL A 83 -25.06 -10.37 -0.01
C VAL A 83 -26.16 -11.16 -0.71
N GLY A 84 -27.40 -10.99 -0.24
CA GLY A 84 -28.57 -11.65 -0.81
C GLY A 84 -28.58 -11.46 -2.33
N SER A 85 -28.52 -12.60 -3.04
CA SER A 85 -28.75 -12.77 -4.50
C SER A 85 -27.64 -12.50 -5.52
N PHE A 86 -26.40 -12.13 -5.15
CA PHE A 86 -25.34 -11.95 -6.17
C PHE A 86 -24.73 -13.29 -6.69
N GLU A 87 -24.76 -14.34 -5.87
CA GLU A 87 -24.25 -15.67 -6.27
C GLU A 87 -25.14 -16.35 -7.34
N ARG A 88 -26.44 -16.04 -7.36
CA ARG A 88 -27.35 -16.56 -8.39
C ARG A 88 -27.03 -16.01 -9.78
N GLN A 89 -26.51 -14.78 -9.88
CA GLN A 89 -26.21 -14.16 -11.16
C GLN A 89 -24.86 -14.61 -11.74
N ARG A 90 -23.88 -14.95 -10.89
CA ARG A 90 -22.61 -15.56 -11.33
C ARG A 90 -22.80 -17.00 -11.83
N GLN A 91 -23.57 -17.83 -11.13
CA GLN A 91 -23.86 -19.19 -11.58
C GLN A 91 -24.67 -19.20 -12.90
N HIS A 92 -25.55 -18.22 -13.11
CA HIS A 92 -26.33 -18.10 -14.35
C HIS A 92 -25.51 -17.56 -15.54
N LEU A 93 -24.39 -16.86 -15.29
CA LEU A 93 -23.45 -16.41 -16.33
C LEU A 93 -22.37 -17.46 -16.65
N GLU A 94 -21.99 -18.30 -15.68
CA GLU A 94 -21.00 -19.37 -15.86
C GLU A 94 -21.62 -20.69 -16.36
N GLY A 95 -22.92 -20.94 -16.11
CA GLY A 95 -23.66 -22.12 -16.60
C GLY A 95 -24.00 -22.13 -18.10
N GLY A 96 -23.57 -21.11 -18.86
CA GLY A 96 -23.86 -20.94 -20.29
C GLY A 96 -22.83 -21.52 -21.26
N LYS A 97 -21.86 -22.33 -20.79
CA LYS A 97 -20.90 -23.03 -21.66
C LYS A 97 -20.62 -24.44 -21.13
N GLY A 98 -21.38 -25.42 -21.63
CA GLY A 98 -21.13 -26.82 -21.33
C GLY A 98 -22.25 -27.75 -21.77
N GLY A 99 -22.79 -27.57 -22.96
CA GLY A 99 -23.66 -28.54 -23.60
C GLY A 99 -22.86 -29.36 -24.62
N GLU A 100 -22.94 -30.68 -24.48
CA GLU A 100 -22.45 -31.75 -25.37
C GLU A 100 -21.06 -32.35 -25.05
N ALA A 101 -21.06 -33.31 -24.11
CA ALA A 101 -20.34 -34.56 -24.28
C ALA A 101 -21.27 -35.69 -23.80
N GLY A 102 -21.82 -36.44 -24.76
CA GLY A 102 -22.72 -37.57 -24.52
C GLY A 102 -22.03 -38.67 -23.72
N ALA A 103 -22.70 -39.14 -22.67
CA ALA A 103 -22.26 -40.23 -21.81
C ALA A 103 -22.43 -41.59 -22.52
N GLU A 104 -21.32 -42.31 -22.66
CA GLU A 104 -21.31 -43.74 -22.91
C GLU A 104 -21.71 -44.51 -21.64
N GLY A 105 -22.65 -45.45 -21.82
CA GLY A 105 -22.74 -46.76 -21.18
C GLY A 105 -22.74 -46.89 -19.64
N GLU A 106 -23.85 -47.38 -19.09
CA GLU A 106 -23.85 -48.66 -18.36
C GLU A 106 -25.27 -49.24 -18.25
N VAL A 107 -25.42 -50.49 -18.73
CA VAL A 107 -26.59 -51.36 -18.56
C VAL A 107 -26.36 -52.18 -17.30
N ARG A 108 -27.37 -52.27 -16.40
CA ARG A 108 -27.55 -53.46 -15.55
C ARG A 108 -28.96 -53.57 -14.95
N LEU A 109 -29.59 -54.66 -15.41
CA LEU A 109 -30.78 -55.41 -14.96
C LEU A 109 -32.15 -54.71 -15.06
#